data_AF-A0A554JLA4-F1
#
_entry.id   AF-A0A554JLA4-F1
#
_cell.length_a   1.000
_cell.length_b   1.000
_cell.length_c   1.000
_cell.angle_alpha   90.00
_cell.angle_beta   90.00
_cell.angle_gamma   90.00
#
_symmetry.space_group_name_H-M   'P 1'
#
loop_
_entity.id
_entity.type
_entity.pdbx_description
1 polymer ?
#
loop_
_entity_poly.entity_id
_entity_poly.type
_entity_poly.pdbx_seq_one_letter_code
_entity_poly.pdbx_strand_id
1 'polypeptide(L)'
;MIELLVVIAIIAMLSGIIVASLGAAKQSSRDAKRIADIKNIQISLALYYNDNLKYPQSLTIAAFLPYLPILPKDPLPSQSYVYAALAPGSGGLGNCNAANKYHLGAILEQAGNAALSEDADRVKDSGSYTGCLGYASDFEGASLDCGTSVSSPDLCYDMVAN
;
A
#
# COMPACT_ATOMS: atom_id res chain seq x y z
N MET A 1 21.46 -49.26 16.80
CA MET A 1 20.09 -48.70 16.95
C MET A 1 20.11 -47.24 17.41
N ILE A 2 21.15 -46.80 18.13
CA ILE A 2 21.32 -45.40 18.53
C ILE A 2 21.68 -44.47 17.36
N GLU A 3 22.32 -45.00 16.29
CA GLU A 3 22.66 -44.18 15.12
C GLU A 3 21.45 -43.53 14.45
N LEU A 4 20.33 -44.26 14.32
CA LEU A 4 19.15 -43.75 13.62
C LEU A 4 18.38 -42.73 14.48
N LEU A 5 18.48 -42.85 15.81
CA LEU A 5 17.87 -41.95 16.78
C LEU A 5 18.53 -40.56 16.78
N VAL A 6 19.86 -40.51 16.62
CA VAL A 6 20.59 -39.24 16.55
C VAL A 6 20.28 -38.49 15.25
N VAL A 7 20.15 -39.21 14.13
CA VAL A 7 19.85 -38.61 12.83
C VAL A 7 18.49 -37.92 12.83
N ILE A 8 17.44 -38.58 13.34
CA ILE A 8 16.12 -37.97 13.41
C ILE A 8 16.09 -36.76 14.36
N ALA A 9 16.88 -36.77 15.44
CA ALA A 9 16.99 -35.65 16.36
C ALA A 9 17.61 -34.41 15.69
N ILE A 10 18.66 -34.61 14.88
CA ILE A 10 19.30 -33.50 14.14
C ILE A 10 18.38 -32.96 13.05
N ILE A 11 17.69 -33.83 12.29
CA ILE A 11 16.74 -33.40 11.25
C ILE A 11 15.56 -32.62 11.87
N ALA A 12 15.04 -33.06 13.02
CA ALA A 12 13.99 -32.34 13.74
C ALA A 12 14.44 -30.94 14.19
N MET A 13 15.68 -30.82 14.69
CA MET A 13 16.24 -29.53 15.09
C MET A 13 16.47 -28.59 13.89
N LEU A 14 17.05 -29.10 12.80
CA LEU A 14 17.34 -28.30 11.60
C LEU A 14 16.06 -27.89 10.86
N SER A 15 15.07 -28.78 10.76
CA SER A 15 13.79 -28.47 10.11
C SER A 15 13.02 -27.34 10.80
N GLY A 16 13.11 -27.23 12.13
CA GLY A 16 12.49 -26.12 12.88
C GLY A 16 13.03 -24.73 12.51
N ILE A 17 14.35 -24.60 12.31
CA ILE A 17 15.00 -23.32 11.96
C ILE A 17 14.63 -22.88 10.53
N ILE A 18 14.58 -23.83 9.60
CA ILE A 18 14.29 -23.55 8.18
C ILE A 18 12.87 -22.98 8.02
N VAL A 19 11.87 -23.55 8.69
CA VAL A 19 10.47 -23.10 8.57
C VAL A 19 10.27 -21.66 9.03
N ALA A 20 10.91 -21.27 10.14
CA ALA A 20 10.83 -19.89 10.65
C ALA A 20 11.45 -18.88 9.66
N SER A 21 12.62 -19.22 9.08
CA SER A 21 13.29 -18.35 8.09
C SER A 21 12.51 -18.16 6.78
N LEU A 22 11.82 -19.22 6.32
CA LEU A 22 11.04 -19.19 5.09
C LEU A 22 9.79 -18.31 5.20
N GLY A 23 9.19 -18.21 6.40
CA GLY A 23 8.06 -17.33 6.67
C GLY A 23 8.40 -15.86 6.45
N ALA A 24 9.48 -15.39 7.07
CA ALA A 24 9.95 -14.01 6.95
C ALA A 24 10.33 -13.67 5.49
N ALA A 25 11.05 -14.56 4.80
CA ALA A 25 11.44 -14.33 3.40
C ALA A 25 10.22 -14.19 2.46
N LYS A 26 9.16 -14.96 2.69
CA LYS A 26 7.91 -14.84 1.93
C LYS A 26 7.19 -13.52 2.20
N GLN A 27 7.20 -13.03 3.44
CA GLN A 27 6.64 -11.72 3.79
C GLN A 27 7.40 -10.60 3.08
N SER A 28 8.73 -10.58 3.17
CA SER A 28 9.56 -9.58 2.50
C SER A 28 9.38 -9.58 0.99
N SER A 29 9.22 -10.75 0.36
CA SER A 29 8.94 -10.85 -1.08
C SER A 29 7.58 -10.27 -1.47
N ARG A 30 6.56 -10.40 -0.62
CA ARG A 30 5.24 -9.80 -0.86
C ARG A 30 5.29 -8.29 -0.67
N ASP A 31 5.98 -7.81 0.35
CA ASP A 31 6.18 -6.37 0.58
C ASP A 31 6.93 -5.72 -0.58
N ALA A 32 8.00 -6.35 -1.08
CA ALA A 32 8.72 -5.88 -2.26
C ALA A 32 7.80 -5.77 -3.50
N LYS A 33 6.87 -6.72 -3.66
CA LYS A 33 5.87 -6.68 -4.72
C LYS A 33 4.85 -5.55 -4.51
N ARG A 34 4.36 -5.31 -3.30
CA ARG A 34 3.45 -4.19 -2.98
C ARG A 34 4.08 -2.84 -3.31
N ILE A 35 5.34 -2.65 -2.91
CA ILE A 35 6.09 -1.41 -3.18
C ILE A 35 6.28 -1.21 -4.69
N ALA A 36 6.64 -2.27 -5.43
CA ALA A 36 6.78 -2.19 -6.89
C ALA A 36 5.44 -1.89 -7.58
N ASP A 37 4.35 -2.50 -7.12
CA ASP A 37 3.00 -2.28 -7.63
C ASP A 37 2.55 -0.82 -7.38
N ILE A 38 2.79 -0.25 -6.20
CA ILE A 38 2.51 1.16 -5.90
C ILE A 38 3.30 2.10 -6.82
N LYS A 39 4.59 1.85 -7.00
CA LYS A 39 5.43 2.67 -7.90
C LYS A 39 4.92 2.64 -9.34
N ASN A 40 4.45 1.49 -9.81
CA ASN A 40 3.83 1.38 -11.14
C ASN A 40 2.53 2.19 -11.22
N ILE A 41 1.66 2.11 -10.20
CA ILE A 41 0.43 2.92 -10.14
C ILE A 41 0.77 4.42 -10.12
N GLN A 42 1.80 4.83 -9.38
CA GLN A 42 2.27 6.22 -9.33
C GLN A 42 2.67 6.75 -10.70
N ILE A 43 3.43 5.96 -11.48
CA ILE A 43 3.82 6.32 -12.85
C ILE A 43 2.57 6.48 -13.73
N SER A 44 1.65 5.52 -13.67
CA SER A 44 0.40 5.60 -14.43
C SER A 44 -0.49 6.78 -14.01
N LEU A 45 -0.53 7.13 -12.73
CA LEU A 45 -1.21 8.32 -12.22
C LEU A 45 -0.60 9.60 -12.78
N ALA A 46 0.72 9.68 -12.87
CA ALA A 46 1.41 10.83 -13.45
C ALA A 46 1.11 10.98 -14.96
N LEU A 47 1.09 9.87 -15.70
CA LEU A 47 0.69 9.86 -17.11
C LEU A 47 -0.77 10.30 -17.30
N TYR A 48 -1.68 9.78 -16.47
CA TYR A 48 -3.10 10.18 -16.52
C TYR A 48 -3.28 11.67 -16.24
N TYR A 49 -2.56 12.20 -15.24
CA TYR A 49 -2.62 13.61 -14.88
C TYR A 49 -2.10 14.51 -16.02
N ASN A 50 -1.06 14.10 -16.74
CA ASN A 50 -0.54 14.86 -17.88
C ASN A 50 -1.64 15.11 -18.94
N ASP A 51 -2.44 14.08 -19.23
CA ASP A 51 -3.44 14.15 -20.29
C ASP A 51 -4.79 14.71 -19.83
N ASN A 52 -5.15 14.55 -18.55
CA ASN A 52 -6.47 14.93 -18.03
C ASN A 52 -6.43 16.15 -17.10
N LEU A 53 -5.24 16.61 -16.69
CA LEU A 53 -4.99 17.68 -15.72
C LEU A 53 -5.69 17.47 -14.36
N LYS A 54 -6.00 16.21 -14.04
CA LYS A 54 -6.63 15.77 -12.79
C LYS A 54 -6.29 14.31 -12.53
N TYR A 55 -6.41 13.89 -11.29
CA TYR A 55 -6.28 12.49 -10.89
C TYR A 55 -7.62 11.75 -11.03
N PRO A 56 -7.59 10.44 -11.33
CA PRO A 56 -8.79 9.64 -11.46
C PRO A 56 -9.49 9.49 -10.10
N GLN A 57 -10.81 9.43 -10.10
CA GLN A 57 -11.59 9.41 -8.86
C GLN A 57 -11.42 8.09 -8.07
N SER A 58 -11.02 7.01 -8.75
CA SER A 58 -10.77 5.70 -8.16
C SER A 58 -9.77 4.91 -9.02
N LEU A 59 -9.08 3.95 -8.42
CA LEU A 59 -8.26 2.96 -9.13
C LEU A 59 -9.15 1.90 -9.77
N THR A 60 -9.87 2.25 -10.83
CA THR A 60 -10.60 1.27 -11.65
C THR A 60 -9.93 1.14 -13.01
N ILE A 61 -9.95 -0.07 -13.58
CA ILE A 61 -9.38 -0.33 -14.91
C ILE A 61 -10.00 0.63 -15.95
N ALA A 62 -11.31 0.88 -15.87
CA ALA A 62 -12.00 1.80 -16.76
C ALA A 62 -11.51 3.26 -16.63
N ALA A 63 -11.09 3.68 -15.44
CA ALA A 63 -10.56 5.03 -15.21
C ALA A 63 -9.10 5.20 -15.64
N PHE A 64 -8.33 4.10 -15.74
CA PHE A 64 -6.90 4.14 -16.00
C PHE A 64 -6.47 3.77 -17.42
N LEU A 65 -7.38 3.28 -18.26
CA LEU A 65 -7.04 3.01 -19.66
C LEU A 65 -6.76 4.33 -20.39
N PRO A 66 -5.68 4.42 -21.20
CA PRO A 66 -4.72 3.36 -21.58
C PRO A 66 -3.46 3.22 -20.70
N TYR A 67 -3.29 4.03 -19.66
CA TYR A 67 -2.04 4.19 -18.88
C TYR A 67 -1.74 3.03 -17.90
N LEU A 68 -2.73 2.22 -17.55
CA LEU A 68 -2.54 1.00 -16.76
C LEU A 68 -3.45 -0.13 -17.29
N PRO A 69 -2.93 -1.06 -18.09
CA PRO A 69 -3.76 -2.09 -18.74
C PRO A 69 -4.28 -3.14 -17.75
N ILE A 70 -3.58 -3.37 -16.65
CA ILE A 70 -3.96 -4.29 -15.58
C ILE A 70 -3.67 -3.61 -14.25
N LEU A 71 -4.69 -3.47 -13.40
CA LEU A 71 -4.50 -2.99 -12.04
C LEU A 71 -3.75 -4.07 -11.23
N PRO A 72 -2.57 -3.77 -10.66
CA PRO A 72 -1.90 -4.70 -9.77
C PRO A 72 -2.82 -5.07 -8.59
N LYS A 73 -2.77 -6.33 -8.19
CA LYS A 73 -3.52 -6.85 -7.06
C LYS A 73 -2.55 -7.27 -5.96
N ASP A 74 -2.90 -6.98 -4.71
CA ASP A 74 -2.13 -7.43 -3.55
C ASP A 74 -1.93 -8.96 -3.60
N PRO A 75 -0.73 -9.45 -3.22
CA PRO A 75 -0.47 -10.89 -3.14
C PRO A 75 -1.40 -11.64 -2.17
N LEU A 76 -1.98 -10.95 -1.19
CA LEU A 76 -2.99 -11.49 -0.27
C LEU A 76 -4.40 -11.12 -0.75
N PRO A 77 -5.32 -12.09 -0.86
CA PRO A 77 -6.65 -11.84 -1.42
C PRO A 77 -7.55 -10.96 -0.55
N SER A 78 -7.22 -10.80 0.74
CA SER A 78 -7.95 -9.99 1.71
C SER A 78 -7.50 -8.52 1.76
N GLN A 79 -6.38 -8.18 1.11
CA GLN A 79 -5.83 -6.83 1.09
C GLN A 79 -6.02 -6.18 -0.28
N SER A 80 -6.09 -4.86 -0.30
CA SER A 80 -6.17 -4.05 -1.52
C SER A 80 -5.42 -2.75 -1.29
N TYR A 81 -4.89 -2.18 -2.38
CA TYR A 81 -4.23 -0.89 -2.33
C TYR A 81 -5.23 0.21 -1.97
N VAL A 82 -4.84 1.09 -1.06
CA VAL A 82 -5.65 2.22 -0.58
C VAL A 82 -5.36 3.40 -1.47
N TYR A 83 -6.41 4.08 -1.93
CA TYR A 83 -6.26 5.24 -2.81
C TYR A 83 -7.35 6.26 -2.51
N ALA A 84 -6.92 7.49 -2.24
CA ALA A 84 -7.77 8.65 -2.08
C ALA A 84 -7.36 9.71 -3.11
N ALA A 85 -8.25 10.01 -4.06
CA ALA A 85 -8.11 11.22 -4.87
C ALA A 85 -8.60 12.41 -4.04
N LEU A 86 -7.83 13.50 -4.06
CA LEU A 86 -8.05 14.67 -3.21
C LEU A 86 -8.35 15.89 -4.08
N ALA A 87 -9.49 16.52 -3.81
CA ALA A 87 -9.93 17.74 -4.48
C ALA A 87 -9.95 18.91 -3.50
N PRO A 88 -9.64 20.15 -3.95
CA PRO A 88 -9.69 21.31 -3.09
C PRO A 88 -11.12 21.53 -2.58
N GLY A 89 -11.25 21.77 -1.27
CA GLY A 89 -12.53 21.96 -0.62
C GLY A 89 -12.48 21.55 0.85
N SER A 90 -13.44 22.05 1.63
CA SER A 90 -13.54 21.78 3.07
C SER A 90 -14.92 21.19 3.39
N GLY A 91 -14.94 20.03 4.04
CA GLY A 91 -16.15 19.42 4.62
C GLY A 91 -17.11 18.76 3.63
N GLY A 92 -16.86 17.48 3.30
CA GLY A 92 -17.78 16.64 2.52
C GLY A 92 -17.07 15.78 1.47
N LEU A 93 -17.84 15.15 0.58
CA LEU A 93 -17.29 14.50 -0.62
C LEU A 93 -16.73 15.59 -1.56
N GLY A 94 -15.45 15.49 -1.89
CA GLY A 94 -14.79 16.48 -2.75
C GLY A 94 -15.36 16.49 -4.17
N ASN A 95 -15.22 17.63 -4.87
CA ASN A 95 -15.52 17.68 -6.30
C ASN A 95 -14.44 16.91 -7.08
N CYS A 96 -14.72 15.65 -7.34
CA CYS A 96 -13.78 14.73 -7.98
C CYS A 96 -13.46 15.05 -9.44
N ASN A 97 -14.10 16.06 -10.04
CA ASN A 97 -13.69 16.58 -11.33
C ASN A 97 -12.51 17.57 -11.23
N ALA A 98 -12.18 18.02 -10.02
CA ALA A 98 -11.08 18.93 -9.72
C ALA A 98 -9.98 18.29 -8.84
N ALA A 99 -9.94 16.95 -8.76
CA ALA A 99 -8.94 16.25 -7.97
C ALA A 99 -7.53 16.50 -8.54
N ASN A 100 -6.72 17.26 -7.80
CA ASN A 100 -5.36 17.66 -8.20
C ASN A 100 -4.28 17.15 -7.24
N LYS A 101 -4.68 16.39 -6.21
CA LYS A 101 -3.78 15.62 -5.35
C LYS A 101 -4.29 14.19 -5.24
N TYR A 102 -3.43 13.28 -4.80
CA TYR A 102 -3.81 11.94 -4.39
C TYR A 102 -2.97 11.50 -3.20
N HIS A 103 -3.47 10.47 -2.54
CA HIS A 103 -2.79 9.70 -1.53
C HIS A 103 -2.97 8.22 -1.89
N LEU A 104 -1.88 7.46 -1.97
CA LEU A 104 -1.85 6.06 -2.38
C LEU A 104 -1.06 5.27 -1.34
N GLY A 105 -1.57 4.13 -0.89
CA GLY A 105 -0.93 3.34 0.15
C GLY A 105 -1.12 1.84 0.04
N ALA A 106 -0.23 1.09 0.69
CA ALA A 106 -0.32 -0.36 0.88
C ALA A 106 0.06 -0.72 2.30
N ILE A 107 -0.63 -1.72 2.85
CA ILE A 107 -0.30 -2.27 4.15
C ILE A 107 0.79 -3.33 3.97
N LEU A 108 1.98 -3.07 4.51
CA LEU A 108 3.08 -4.03 4.52
C LEU A 108 2.91 -5.04 5.67
N GLU A 109 3.56 -6.20 5.55
CA GLU A 109 3.49 -7.24 6.57
C GLU A 109 4.57 -7.11 7.64
N GLN A 110 5.67 -6.40 7.34
CA GLN A 110 6.81 -6.25 8.25
C GLN A 110 6.96 -4.81 8.71
N ALA A 111 6.71 -4.55 10.00
CA ALA A 111 6.94 -3.25 10.64
C ALA A 111 8.41 -2.79 10.63
N GLY A 112 9.35 -3.73 10.42
CA GLY A 112 10.77 -3.42 10.26
C GLY A 112 11.21 -3.19 8.81
N ASN A 113 10.27 -3.04 7.87
CA ASN A 113 10.61 -2.77 6.48
C ASN A 113 11.14 -1.34 6.36
N ALA A 114 12.38 -1.19 5.87
CA ALA A 114 13.02 0.12 5.73
C ALA A 114 12.22 1.12 4.87
N ALA A 115 11.38 0.62 3.95
CA ALA A 115 10.54 1.47 3.11
C ALA A 115 9.53 2.31 3.90
N LEU A 116 9.10 1.85 5.09
CA LEU A 116 8.17 2.56 6.01
C LEU A 116 8.84 3.71 6.78
N SER A 117 10.13 3.95 6.53
CA SER A 117 10.84 5.09 7.13
C SER A 117 11.25 6.12 6.09
N GLU A 118 10.98 5.84 4.81
CA GLU A 118 11.34 6.67 3.66
C GLU A 118 10.10 7.08 2.83
N ASP A 119 8.92 6.66 3.25
CA ASP A 119 7.64 6.99 2.66
C ASP A 119 7.14 8.38 3.08
N ALA A 120 5.88 8.70 2.75
CA ALA A 120 5.37 10.06 2.86
C ALA A 120 4.83 10.40 4.25
N ASP A 121 4.43 9.40 5.04
CA ASP A 121 3.84 9.55 6.37
C ASP A 121 2.71 10.60 6.39
N ARG A 122 1.94 10.68 5.30
CA ARG A 122 0.97 11.75 5.09
C ARG A 122 -0.21 11.49 6.03
N VAL A 123 -0.37 12.37 7.01
CA VAL A 123 -1.58 12.39 7.85
C VAL A 123 -2.79 12.82 7.02
N LYS A 124 -3.97 12.32 7.40
CA LYS A 124 -5.20 12.63 6.69
C LYS A 124 -5.42 14.14 6.58
N ASP A 125 -5.77 14.63 5.39
CA ASP A 125 -6.12 16.03 5.20
C ASP A 125 -7.37 16.39 6.02
N SER A 126 -7.25 17.44 6.84
CA SER A 126 -8.29 17.85 7.79
C SER A 126 -8.93 19.20 7.46
N GLY A 127 -8.71 19.77 6.27
CA GLY A 127 -9.44 20.98 5.92
C GLY A 127 -9.13 21.69 4.60
N SER A 128 -8.08 21.34 3.88
CA SER A 128 -7.76 21.99 2.59
C SER A 128 -8.21 21.16 1.40
N TYR A 129 -8.21 19.84 1.57
CA TYR A 129 -8.64 18.89 0.57
C TYR A 129 -9.66 17.92 1.15
N THR A 130 -10.54 17.45 0.28
CA THR A 130 -11.56 16.45 0.59
C THR A 130 -11.36 15.24 -0.29
N GLY A 131 -11.56 14.06 0.29
CA GLY A 131 -11.46 12.80 -0.42
C GLY A 131 -12.63 12.59 -1.38
N CYS A 132 -12.32 11.87 -2.45
CA CYS A 132 -13.26 11.44 -3.45
C CYS A 132 -13.92 10.10 -3.11
N LEU A 133 -15.13 9.87 -3.65
CA LEU A 133 -15.95 8.65 -3.61
C LEU A 133 -15.39 7.49 -2.76
N GLY A 134 -16.04 7.17 -1.64
CA GLY A 134 -15.72 6.02 -0.79
C GLY A 134 -14.67 6.28 0.29
N TYR A 135 -13.79 7.27 0.10
CA TYR A 135 -12.93 7.84 1.13
C TYR A 135 -13.36 9.28 1.36
N ALA A 136 -14.36 9.48 2.23
CA ALA A 136 -14.90 10.82 2.53
C ALA A 136 -13.85 11.76 3.17
N SER A 137 -12.83 11.16 3.78
CA SER A 137 -11.60 11.79 4.22
C SER A 137 -10.43 11.01 3.61
N ASP A 138 -9.30 11.68 3.45
CA ASP A 138 -8.00 11.06 3.23
C ASP A 138 -7.71 9.97 4.30
N PHE A 139 -6.69 9.14 4.10
CA PHE A 139 -6.25 8.16 5.09
C PHE A 139 -4.97 8.60 5.82
N GLU A 140 -4.64 7.91 6.92
CA GLU A 140 -3.43 8.15 7.71
C GLU A 140 -2.29 7.27 7.22
N GLY A 141 -1.24 7.89 6.69
CA GLY A 141 -0.01 7.22 6.24
C GLY A 141 0.83 6.64 7.38
N ALA A 142 0.72 7.18 8.61
CA ALA A 142 1.42 6.65 9.78
C ALA A 142 0.50 5.72 10.60
N SER A 143 -0.04 4.67 9.98
CA SER A 143 -1.01 3.78 10.62
C SER A 143 -0.75 2.30 10.35
N LEU A 144 -1.24 1.44 11.24
CA LEU A 144 -1.13 -0.01 11.12
C LEU A 144 -1.89 -0.56 9.89
N ASP A 145 -2.90 0.16 9.42
CA ASP A 145 -3.90 -0.36 8.47
C ASP A 145 -4.24 0.59 7.32
N CYS A 146 -3.47 1.66 7.11
CA CYS A 146 -3.83 2.75 6.18
C CYS A 146 -5.25 3.28 6.44
N GLY A 147 -5.64 3.34 7.72
CA GLY A 147 -6.98 3.67 8.16
C GLY A 147 -7.18 5.15 8.40
N THR A 148 -8.00 5.47 9.39
CA THR A 148 -8.38 6.87 9.72
C THR A 148 -7.76 7.38 11.01
N SER A 149 -6.91 6.58 11.66
CA SER A 149 -6.25 6.91 12.92
C SER A 149 -4.78 6.52 12.89
N VAL A 150 -3.91 7.48 13.26
CA VAL A 150 -2.48 7.22 13.49
C VAL A 150 -2.32 6.13 14.54
N SER A 151 -1.51 5.11 14.25
CA SER A 151 -1.32 3.95 15.13
C SER A 151 0.06 3.34 14.97
N SER A 152 0.58 2.73 16.04
CA SER A 152 1.90 2.09 16.06
C SER A 152 1.76 0.57 16.29
N PRO A 153 2.55 -0.29 15.62
CA PRO A 153 3.55 0.07 14.60
C PRO A 153 2.91 0.58 13.31
N ASP A 154 3.63 1.45 12.60
CA ASP A 154 3.26 1.84 11.26
C ASP A 154 3.53 0.68 10.29
N LEU A 155 2.56 0.43 9.40
CA LEU A 155 2.64 -0.55 8.32
C LEU A 155 2.14 0.04 7.00
N CYS A 156 1.70 1.30 6.99
CA CYS A 156 1.09 1.88 5.83
C CYS A 156 2.14 2.56 4.96
N TYR A 157 2.68 1.80 4.01
CA TYR A 157 3.56 2.38 3.01
C TYR A 157 2.77 3.30 2.08
N ASP A 158 2.98 4.60 2.21
CA ASP A 158 2.21 5.62 1.51
C ASP A 158 3.03 6.50 0.56
N MET A 159 2.35 7.06 -0.44
CA MET A 159 2.93 7.99 -1.40
C MET A 159 1.90 9.05 -1.76
N VAL A 160 2.36 10.27 -1.97
CA VAL A 160 1.53 11.41 -2.32
C VAL A 160 2.00 12.10 -3.60
N ALA A 161 1.11 12.86 -4.22
CA ALA A 161 1.50 13.76 -5.31
C ALA A 161 2.47 14.83 -4.80
N ASN A 162 3.62 14.98 -5.47
CA ASN A 162 4.52 16.14 -5.30
C ASN A 162 3.79 17.45 -5.57
#